data_AF-A0A6J8BUA7-F1
#
_entry.id   AF-A0A6J8BUA7-F1
#
_cell.length_a   1.000
_cell.length_b   1.000
_cell.length_c   1.000
_cell.angle_alpha   90.00
_cell.angle_beta   90.00
_cell.angle_gamma   90.00
#
_symmetry.space_group_name_H-M   'P 1'
#
loop_
_entity.id
_entity.type
_entity.pdbx_description
1 polymer ?
#
loop_
_entity_poly.entity_id
_entity_poly.type
_entity_poly.pdbx_seq_one_letter_code
_entity_poly.pdbx_strand_id
1 'polypeptide(L)'
;MIQRVIKAICDGKTNLDNACHRTYTDDKILYRGAHGDRIETFSNGTCIAPNSCANCNDGFYNDMSGHCSICPKIDHCKHRRCTTVSDNHCEYCDGEIKDKLYWRAYTRHKDSLGNEDLHMKNCIQTCSWRKDSTRCYPGRCDNETAASCECNDGFGGKHCQTITRDTAIAFASIKLRGANPTDDPVETPDDPNDPIPRDTKWTKNVLINQAMLQVTANFKVNMTANPPSKTGDKHFITDFKYGITKGIMKLALIRGS
;
A
#
# COMPACT_ATOMS: atom_id res chain seq x y z
N MET A 1 -27.07 29.02 59.10
CA MET A 1 -26.86 27.70 58.46
C MET A 1 -25.76 27.88 57.42
N ILE A 2 -24.51 27.53 57.74
CA ILE A 2 -23.39 27.66 56.79
C ILE A 2 -23.48 26.46 55.87
N GLN A 3 -23.99 26.67 54.65
CA GLN A 3 -24.01 25.65 53.61
C GLN A 3 -22.55 25.38 53.22
N ARG A 4 -21.94 24.34 53.78
CA ARG A 4 -20.64 23.84 53.31
C ARG A 4 -20.85 23.39 51.87
N VAL A 5 -20.37 24.18 50.91
CA VAL A 5 -20.25 23.75 49.52
C VAL A 5 -19.22 22.63 49.50
N ILE A 6 -19.68 21.38 49.49
CA ILE A 6 -18.82 20.23 49.28
C ILE A 6 -18.37 20.29 47.81
N LYS A 7 -17.14 20.75 47.58
CA LYS A 7 -16.53 20.69 46.25
C LYS A 7 -16.05 19.26 46.00
N ALA A 8 -16.38 18.70 44.84
CA ALA A 8 -15.80 17.43 44.40
C ALA A 8 -14.28 17.58 44.27
N ILE A 9 -13.55 16.55 44.69
CA ILE A 9 -12.09 16.47 44.64
C ILE A 9 -11.70 15.30 43.76
N CYS A 10 -10.92 15.56 42.71
CA CYS A 10 -10.40 14.54 41.82
C CYS A 10 -8.88 14.66 41.81
N ASP A 11 -8.15 13.57 42.06
CA ASP A 11 -6.69 13.57 42.15
C ASP A 11 -6.14 14.66 43.11
N GLY A 12 -6.82 14.83 44.26
CA GLY A 12 -6.46 15.83 45.27
C GLY A 12 -6.73 17.30 44.88
N LYS A 13 -7.36 17.57 43.74
CA LYS A 13 -7.60 18.91 43.19
C LYS A 13 -9.10 19.22 43.03
N THR A 14 -9.43 20.50 42.92
CA THR A 14 -10.79 20.96 42.56
C THR A 14 -10.88 21.40 41.09
N ASN A 15 -12.08 21.69 40.59
CA ASN A 15 -12.26 22.23 39.24
C ASN A 15 -11.52 23.55 39.00
N LEU A 16 -11.30 24.37 40.04
CA LEU A 16 -10.51 25.61 39.93
C LEU A 16 -9.02 25.32 39.67
N ASP A 17 -8.57 24.14 40.05
CA ASP A 17 -7.18 23.68 39.96
C ASP A 17 -6.99 22.68 38.80
N ASN A 18 -7.95 22.65 37.85
CA ASN A 18 -7.93 21.78 36.67
C ASN A 18 -7.82 20.27 36.99
N ALA A 19 -8.53 19.79 38.03
CA ALA A 19 -8.44 18.40 38.51
C ALA A 19 -8.56 17.30 37.43
N CYS A 20 -9.44 17.48 36.45
CA CYS A 20 -9.67 16.51 35.37
C CYS A 20 -8.84 16.76 34.10
N HIS A 21 -7.94 17.75 34.13
CA HIS A 21 -7.10 18.12 33.01
C HIS A 21 -5.78 17.39 33.10
N ARG A 22 -5.50 16.54 32.10
CA ARG A 22 -4.20 15.92 31.90
C ARG A 22 -3.67 16.24 30.51
N THR A 23 -2.38 16.58 30.44
CA THR A 23 -1.66 16.80 29.18
C THR A 23 -0.82 15.56 28.85
N TYR A 24 -0.82 15.15 27.59
CA TYR A 24 -0.09 14.00 27.06
C TYR A 24 0.99 14.49 26.10
N THR A 25 2.26 14.20 26.40
CA THR A 25 3.40 14.61 25.56
C THR A 25 3.72 13.58 24.49
N ASP A 26 3.47 12.30 24.78
CA ASP A 26 3.89 11.18 23.94
C ASP A 26 2.73 10.60 23.11
N ASP A 27 1.53 11.15 23.27
CA ASP A 27 0.32 10.68 22.62
C ASP A 27 -0.67 11.82 22.32
N LYS A 28 -1.52 11.63 21.30
CA LYS A 28 -2.45 12.66 20.81
C LYS A 28 -3.68 12.07 20.13
N ILE A 29 -4.72 12.88 19.99
CA ILE A 29 -5.89 12.60 19.15
C ILE A 29 -5.83 13.53 17.94
N LEU A 30 -5.97 12.97 16.74
CA LEU A 30 -6.00 13.73 15.48
C LEU A 30 -7.42 13.73 14.92
N TYR A 31 -8.10 14.87 15.00
CA TYR A 31 -9.43 15.02 14.40
C TYR A 31 -9.31 15.44 12.95
N ARG A 32 -10.26 14.98 12.15
CA ARG A 32 -10.50 15.49 10.81
C ARG A 32 -10.83 16.98 10.88
N GLY A 33 -10.05 17.81 10.22
CA GLY A 33 -10.33 19.24 10.08
C GLY A 33 -10.47 19.64 8.61
N ALA A 34 -11.30 20.66 8.36
CA ALA A 34 -11.57 21.17 7.01
C ALA A 34 -10.33 21.78 6.32
N HIS A 35 -9.32 22.18 7.10
CA HIS A 35 -8.09 22.81 6.63
C HIS A 35 -6.82 22.09 7.13
N GLY A 36 -6.94 20.79 7.43
CA GLY A 36 -5.88 19.98 8.04
C GLY A 36 -6.32 19.39 9.38
N ASP A 37 -5.61 18.36 9.83
CA ASP A 37 -5.95 17.64 11.06
C ASP A 37 -5.76 18.55 12.28
N ARG A 38 -6.76 18.59 13.17
CA ARG A 38 -6.64 19.25 14.49
C ARG A 38 -6.01 18.26 15.46
N ILE A 39 -5.03 18.72 16.22
CA ILE A 39 -4.34 17.91 17.22
C ILE A 39 -4.88 18.25 18.61
N GLU A 40 -5.25 17.24 19.39
CA GLU A 40 -5.55 17.37 20.81
C GLU A 40 -4.58 16.54 21.64
N THR A 41 -4.06 17.17 22.68
CA THR A 41 -3.08 16.59 23.62
C THR A 41 -3.52 16.75 25.06
N PHE A 42 -4.66 17.41 25.31
CA PHE A 42 -5.21 17.56 26.65
C PHE A 42 -6.61 16.97 26.77
N SER A 43 -6.84 16.29 27.89
CA SER A 43 -8.08 15.56 28.12
C SER A 43 -9.26 16.46 28.45
N ASN A 44 -8.99 17.58 29.14
CA ASN A 44 -9.99 18.44 29.76
C ASN A 44 -11.03 17.67 30.61
N GLY A 45 -11.96 18.37 31.24
CA GLY A 45 -13.11 17.76 31.91
C GLY A 45 -13.51 18.48 33.19
N THR A 46 -14.51 17.93 33.88
CA THR A 46 -15.06 18.50 35.11
C THR A 46 -15.18 17.42 36.18
N CYS A 47 -14.62 17.68 37.35
CA CYS A 47 -14.76 16.85 38.53
C CYS A 47 -16.19 16.97 39.07
N ILE A 48 -16.92 15.85 39.07
CA ILE A 48 -18.33 15.79 39.48
C ILE A 48 -18.54 14.99 40.77
N ALA A 49 -17.62 14.10 41.11
CA ALA A 49 -17.61 13.34 42.36
C ALA A 49 -16.16 12.95 42.72
N PRO A 50 -15.88 12.47 43.94
CA PRO A 50 -14.55 12.03 44.32
C PRO A 50 -13.93 11.08 43.29
N ASN A 51 -12.80 11.47 42.72
CA ASN A 51 -12.08 10.75 41.66
C ASN A 51 -12.90 10.41 40.40
N SER A 52 -13.98 11.15 40.12
CA SER A 52 -14.82 10.93 38.95
C SER A 52 -14.96 12.21 38.12
N CYS A 53 -14.49 12.12 36.88
CA CYS A 53 -14.58 13.19 35.89
C CYS A 53 -15.76 13.00 34.93
N ALA A 54 -16.31 14.09 34.43
CA ALA A 54 -17.29 14.12 33.35
C ALA A 54 -16.84 15.11 32.27
N ASN A 55 -17.50 15.06 31.11
CA ASN A 55 -17.23 15.95 29.99
C ASN A 55 -15.75 15.92 29.55
N CYS A 56 -15.14 14.75 29.58
CA CYS A 56 -13.83 14.53 28.96
C CYS A 56 -13.93 14.89 27.47
N ASN A 57 -12.86 15.46 26.91
CA ASN A 57 -12.79 15.72 25.48
C ASN A 57 -12.98 14.41 24.68
N ASP A 58 -13.45 14.55 23.45
CA ASP A 58 -13.60 13.43 22.51
C ASP A 58 -12.27 12.67 22.34
N GLY A 59 -12.26 11.34 22.44
CA GLY A 59 -11.03 10.54 22.47
C GLY A 59 -10.35 10.43 23.85
N PHE A 60 -11.00 10.92 24.91
CA PHE A 60 -10.65 10.73 26.31
C PHE A 60 -11.86 10.23 27.10
N TYR A 61 -11.62 9.50 28.19
CA TYR A 61 -12.66 8.89 29.00
C TYR A 61 -12.36 8.97 30.50
N ASN A 62 -13.38 8.85 31.34
CA ASN A 62 -13.23 8.79 32.79
C ASN A 62 -12.86 7.35 33.22
N ASP A 63 -11.65 7.15 33.71
CA ASP A 63 -11.17 5.85 34.21
C ASP A 63 -11.34 5.68 35.73
N MET A 64 -12.08 6.60 36.37
CA MET A 64 -12.30 6.66 37.83
C MET A 64 -11.02 6.86 38.67
N SER A 65 -9.92 7.31 38.05
CA SER A 65 -8.67 7.63 38.74
C SER A 65 -8.55 9.11 39.13
N GLY A 66 -9.62 9.89 38.94
CA GLY A 66 -9.64 11.33 39.20
C GLY A 66 -9.10 12.20 38.07
N HIS A 67 -8.96 11.67 36.87
CA HIS A 67 -8.70 12.45 35.66
C HIS A 67 -9.34 11.81 34.42
N CYS A 68 -9.34 12.54 33.31
CA CYS A 68 -9.73 12.00 32.01
C CYS A 68 -8.52 11.34 31.33
N SER A 69 -8.60 10.03 31.11
CA SER A 69 -7.57 9.22 30.47
C SER A 69 -7.72 9.22 28.94
N ILE A 70 -6.60 9.28 28.21
CA ILE A 70 -6.64 9.16 26.75
C ILE A 70 -7.06 7.75 26.36
N CYS A 71 -7.89 7.62 25.32
CA CYS A 71 -8.31 6.31 24.84
C CYS A 71 -7.10 5.44 24.46
N PRO A 72 -7.13 4.12 24.64
CA PRO A 72 -6.00 3.25 24.28
C PRO A 72 -5.62 3.39 22.80
N LYS A 73 -4.32 3.30 22.49
CA LYS A 73 -3.83 3.46 21.12
C LYS A 73 -4.33 2.33 20.23
N ILE A 74 -4.78 2.68 19.04
CA ILE A 74 -5.12 1.74 17.96
C ILE A 74 -4.14 1.99 16.83
N ASP A 75 -3.49 0.93 16.33
CA ASP A 75 -2.53 1.05 15.25
C ASP A 75 -3.19 1.61 13.99
N HIS A 76 -2.48 2.55 13.35
CA HIS A 76 -2.95 3.30 12.18
C HIS A 76 -4.25 4.08 12.37
N CYS A 77 -4.64 4.35 13.62
CA CYS A 77 -5.78 5.17 13.96
C CYS A 77 -5.34 6.59 14.30
N LYS A 78 -5.97 7.57 13.66
CA LYS A 78 -5.78 8.99 13.95
C LYS A 78 -6.73 9.50 15.03
N HIS A 79 -7.99 9.11 14.92
CA HIS A 79 -9.04 9.48 15.87
C HIS A 79 -9.62 8.22 16.50
N ARG A 80 -9.29 8.00 17.76
CA ARG A 80 -9.86 6.94 18.61
C ARG A 80 -10.91 7.52 19.53
N ARG A 81 -11.95 6.74 19.83
CA ARG A 81 -13.05 7.10 20.72
C ARG A 81 -13.36 5.95 21.65
N CYS A 82 -13.71 6.29 22.89
CA CYS A 82 -14.02 5.31 23.91
C CYS A 82 -14.76 5.98 25.08
N THR A 83 -15.60 5.21 25.78
CA THR A 83 -16.12 5.59 27.11
C THR A 83 -15.50 4.74 28.22
N THR A 84 -14.91 3.60 27.84
CA THR A 84 -14.20 2.63 28.66
C THR A 84 -13.03 2.07 27.83
N VAL A 85 -12.13 1.28 28.44
CA VAL A 85 -11.11 0.58 27.64
C VAL A 85 -11.71 -0.43 26.66
N SER A 86 -12.85 -1.03 27.01
CA SER A 86 -13.47 -2.14 26.27
C SER A 86 -14.20 -1.74 24.98
N ASP A 87 -14.75 -0.52 24.93
CA ASP A 87 -15.49 0.02 23.77
C ASP A 87 -14.62 0.94 22.89
N ASN A 88 -13.32 0.93 23.12
CA ASN A 88 -12.36 1.70 22.33
C ASN A 88 -12.38 1.26 20.87
N HIS A 89 -12.53 2.24 19.98
CA HIS A 89 -12.67 2.03 18.55
C HIS A 89 -12.05 3.18 17.75
N CYS A 90 -11.78 2.94 16.47
CA CYS A 90 -11.23 3.95 15.58
C CYS A 90 -12.32 4.64 14.73
N GLU A 91 -12.43 5.96 14.88
CA GLU A 91 -13.31 6.82 14.09
C GLU A 91 -12.69 7.11 12.70
N TYR A 92 -11.37 7.31 12.63
CA TYR A 92 -10.69 7.72 11.41
C TYR A 92 -9.25 7.17 11.35
N CYS A 93 -8.93 6.49 10.25
CA CYS A 93 -7.65 5.83 10.04
C CYS A 93 -6.65 6.69 9.25
N ASP A 94 -5.38 6.31 9.29
CA ASP A 94 -4.31 6.94 8.53
C ASP A 94 -4.56 6.92 7.02
N GLY A 95 -4.24 8.04 6.36
CA GLY A 95 -4.23 8.12 4.90
C GLY A 95 -5.60 8.08 4.23
N GLU A 96 -6.67 8.34 4.98
CA GLU A 96 -7.98 8.62 4.39
C GLU A 96 -8.03 10.06 3.88
N ILE A 97 -8.23 10.20 2.56
CA ILE A 97 -8.46 11.48 1.88
C ILE A 97 -9.94 11.83 1.93
N LYS A 98 -10.80 10.81 1.83
CA LYS A 98 -12.26 10.92 1.90
C LYS A 98 -12.82 9.65 2.52
N ASP A 99 -13.88 9.79 3.32
CA ASP A 99 -14.64 8.67 3.87
C ASP A 99 -15.45 7.95 2.77
N LYS A 100 -14.75 7.36 1.79
CA LYS A 100 -15.30 6.58 0.68
C LYS A 100 -14.37 5.41 0.33
N LEU A 101 -14.93 4.29 -0.15
CA LEU A 101 -14.17 3.15 -0.66
C LEU A 101 -13.16 3.59 -1.72
N TYR A 102 -11.94 3.08 -1.64
CA TYR A 102 -10.76 3.35 -2.48
C TYR A 102 -10.08 4.71 -2.27
N TRP A 103 -10.54 5.51 -1.28
CA TRP A 103 -9.96 6.83 -0.95
C TRP A 103 -9.11 6.83 0.32
N ARG A 104 -8.78 5.64 0.81
CA ARG A 104 -8.13 5.45 2.10
C ARG A 104 -6.94 4.55 1.94
N ALA A 105 -5.95 4.70 2.81
CA ALA A 105 -4.84 3.77 2.92
C ALA A 105 -5.04 2.71 3.98
N TYR A 106 -5.82 3.07 4.98
CA TYR A 106 -6.35 2.18 5.96
C TYR A 106 -7.85 2.41 6.02
N THR A 107 -8.61 1.32 6.05
CA THR A 107 -10.06 1.40 6.18
C THR A 107 -10.50 0.79 7.49
N ARG A 108 -11.66 1.24 7.93
CA ARG A 108 -12.42 0.62 9.00
C ARG A 108 -13.02 -0.64 8.37
N HIS A 109 -12.62 -1.83 8.81
CA HIS A 109 -13.16 -3.06 8.24
C HIS A 109 -14.67 -3.12 8.51
N LYS A 110 -15.44 -3.35 7.44
CA LYS A 110 -16.74 -4.01 7.55
C LYS A 110 -16.47 -5.50 7.49
N ASP A 111 -17.16 -6.32 8.30
CA ASP A 111 -17.03 -7.78 8.21
C ASP A 111 -17.27 -8.29 6.78
N SER A 112 -16.99 -9.56 6.51
CA SER A 112 -17.18 -10.18 5.19
C SER A 112 -18.62 -10.13 4.66
N LEU A 113 -19.58 -9.64 5.47
CA LEU A 113 -20.99 -9.48 5.15
C LEU A 113 -21.38 -8.00 4.98
N GLY A 114 -20.43 -7.07 5.08
CA GLY A 114 -20.67 -5.64 4.96
C GLY A 114 -21.24 -4.98 6.20
N ASN A 115 -21.30 -5.70 7.33
CA ASN A 115 -21.69 -5.12 8.61
C ASN A 115 -20.53 -4.31 9.18
N GLU A 116 -20.83 -3.16 9.75
CA GLU A 116 -19.85 -2.44 10.55
C GLU A 116 -19.44 -3.33 11.72
N ASP A 117 -18.15 -3.64 11.84
CA ASP A 117 -17.65 -4.27 13.06
C ASP A 117 -18.00 -3.34 14.22
N LEU A 118 -18.92 -3.77 15.09
CA LEU A 118 -19.45 -2.97 16.19
C LEU A 118 -18.35 -2.53 17.17
N HIS A 119 -17.16 -3.10 17.05
CA HIS A 119 -16.02 -2.79 17.92
C HIS A 119 -14.82 -2.18 17.19
N MET A 120 -14.86 -1.95 15.87
CA MET A 120 -13.86 -1.26 15.03
C MET A 120 -12.44 -1.15 15.63
N LYS A 121 -11.86 -2.30 16.03
CA LYS A 121 -10.68 -2.30 16.90
C LYS A 121 -9.38 -2.02 16.17
N ASN A 122 -9.38 -2.12 14.84
CA ASN A 122 -8.17 -2.03 14.03
C ASN A 122 -8.42 -1.32 12.70
N CYS A 123 -7.44 -0.53 12.27
CA CYS A 123 -7.38 0.02 10.92
C CYS A 123 -6.66 -0.98 10.00
N ILE A 124 -7.33 -1.49 8.98
CA ILE A 124 -6.77 -2.49 8.08
C ILE A 124 -6.22 -1.85 6.81
N GLN A 125 -5.12 -2.37 6.30
CA GLN A 125 -4.50 -1.86 5.08
C GLN A 125 -5.40 -2.10 3.87
N THR A 126 -5.67 -1.03 3.14
CA THR A 126 -6.34 -1.10 1.84
C THR A 126 -5.33 -1.27 0.72
N CYS A 127 -5.84 -1.54 -0.48
CA CYS A 127 -5.14 -1.29 -1.72
C CYS A 127 -5.03 0.22 -1.89
N SER A 128 -4.11 0.78 -1.13
CA SER A 128 -3.74 2.16 -1.25
C SER A 128 -2.72 2.26 -2.35
N TRP A 129 -2.94 3.23 -3.22
CA TRP A 129 -2.09 3.50 -4.36
C TRP A 129 -1.22 4.71 -4.09
N ARG A 130 -1.11 5.16 -2.84
CA ARG A 130 -0.17 6.24 -2.47
C ARG A 130 1.22 5.89 -2.99
N LYS A 131 2.05 6.90 -3.24
CA LYS A 131 3.42 6.71 -3.73
C LYS A 131 4.26 5.77 -2.85
N ASP A 132 3.95 5.69 -1.56
CA ASP A 132 4.60 4.83 -0.58
C ASP A 132 3.99 3.42 -0.46
N SER A 133 2.87 3.15 -1.16
CA SER A 133 2.15 1.89 -1.10
C SER A 133 2.17 1.17 -2.45
N THR A 134 2.80 0.00 -2.47
CA THR A 134 2.87 -0.90 -3.62
C THR A 134 1.79 -2.00 -3.57
N ARG A 135 0.75 -1.83 -2.75
CA ARG A 135 -0.19 -2.91 -2.44
C ARG A 135 -1.16 -3.18 -3.60
N CYS A 136 -1.20 -4.45 -4.00
CA CYS A 136 -2.06 -4.98 -5.05
C CYS A 136 -1.91 -4.27 -6.40
N TYR A 137 -0.68 -4.02 -6.84
CA TYR A 137 -0.40 -3.35 -8.11
C TYR A 137 0.68 -4.05 -8.95
N PRO A 138 0.47 -4.29 -10.27
CA PRO A 138 -0.69 -3.96 -11.10
C PRO A 138 -1.80 -4.99 -10.98
N GLY A 139 -2.76 -4.68 -10.11
CA GLY A 139 -3.93 -5.48 -9.81
C GLY A 139 -5.03 -4.60 -9.25
N ARG A 140 -6.02 -5.23 -8.65
CA ARG A 140 -7.12 -4.61 -7.93
C ARG A 140 -7.34 -5.37 -6.63
N CYS A 141 -8.33 -4.93 -5.88
CA CYS A 141 -8.86 -5.73 -4.79
C CYS A 141 -10.31 -5.42 -4.59
N ASP A 142 -11.03 -6.46 -4.18
CA ASP A 142 -12.44 -6.34 -3.83
C ASP A 142 -12.58 -5.63 -2.49
N ASN A 143 -13.58 -4.73 -2.42
CA ASN A 143 -13.89 -3.97 -1.21
C ASN A 143 -12.66 -3.27 -0.60
N GLU A 144 -11.78 -2.73 -1.46
CA GLU A 144 -10.58 -1.97 -1.12
C GLU A 144 -9.52 -2.66 -0.24
N THR A 145 -9.68 -3.90 0.23
CA THR A 145 -8.72 -4.49 1.20
C THR A 145 -7.48 -5.07 0.55
N ALA A 146 -6.29 -4.84 1.13
CA ALA A 146 -5.06 -5.42 0.59
C ALA A 146 -4.94 -6.95 0.75
N ALA A 147 -5.87 -7.58 1.47
CA ALA A 147 -5.95 -9.03 1.61
C ALA A 147 -6.60 -9.70 0.39
N SER A 148 -7.47 -9.00 -0.33
CA SER A 148 -8.19 -9.48 -1.51
C SER A 148 -7.50 -9.07 -2.83
N CYS A 149 -6.16 -8.99 -2.85
CA CYS A 149 -5.43 -8.62 -4.07
C CYS A 149 -5.73 -9.61 -5.21
N GLU A 150 -6.23 -9.08 -6.32
CA GLU A 150 -6.30 -9.77 -7.61
C GLU A 150 -5.29 -9.13 -8.57
N CYS A 151 -4.27 -9.88 -8.96
CA CYS A 151 -3.25 -9.38 -9.86
C CYS A 151 -3.71 -9.42 -11.31
N ASN A 152 -3.31 -8.41 -12.09
CA ASN A 152 -3.50 -8.45 -13.53
C ASN A 152 -2.67 -9.57 -14.14
N ASP A 153 -3.08 -10.01 -15.33
CA ASP A 153 -2.37 -11.02 -16.11
C ASP A 153 -0.87 -10.69 -16.26
N GLY A 154 -0.04 -11.71 -16.06
CA GLY A 154 1.42 -11.60 -16.07
C GLY A 154 2.06 -11.08 -14.78
N PHE A 155 1.25 -10.75 -13.75
CA PHE A 155 1.74 -10.32 -12.44
C PHE A 155 1.27 -11.24 -11.31
N GLY A 156 2.01 -11.23 -10.21
CA GLY A 156 1.75 -12.02 -9.01
C GLY A 156 2.60 -11.60 -7.81
N GLY A 157 2.65 -12.47 -6.81
CA GLY A 157 3.14 -12.12 -5.47
C GLY A 157 2.04 -11.47 -4.63
N LYS A 158 2.28 -11.33 -3.32
CA LYS A 158 1.29 -10.86 -2.34
C LYS A 158 0.62 -9.53 -2.71
N HIS A 159 1.31 -8.68 -3.44
CA HIS A 159 0.88 -7.35 -3.85
C HIS A 159 1.07 -7.09 -5.34
N CYS A 160 1.10 -8.14 -6.17
CA CYS A 160 1.25 -8.03 -7.63
C CYS A 160 2.58 -7.45 -8.11
N GLN A 161 3.57 -7.35 -7.24
CA GLN A 161 4.87 -6.74 -7.51
C GLN A 161 5.84 -7.63 -8.30
N THR A 162 5.43 -8.86 -8.64
CA THR A 162 6.29 -9.84 -9.32
C THR A 162 5.75 -10.13 -10.71
N ILE A 163 6.60 -10.10 -11.73
CA ILE A 163 6.24 -10.61 -13.06
C ILE A 163 6.26 -12.14 -12.99
N THR A 164 5.14 -12.77 -13.30
CA THR A 164 4.96 -14.25 -13.24
C THR A 164 4.99 -14.92 -14.60
N ARG A 165 4.86 -14.14 -15.67
CA ARG A 165 4.89 -14.65 -17.04
C ARG A 165 6.20 -14.31 -17.73
N ASP A 166 6.69 -15.24 -18.54
CA ASP A 166 7.84 -15.00 -19.39
C ASP A 166 7.53 -13.95 -20.47
N THR A 167 8.57 -13.24 -20.88
CA THR A 167 8.45 -12.28 -21.98
C THR A 167 8.41 -13.01 -23.31
N ALA A 168 7.50 -12.62 -24.19
CA ALA A 168 7.49 -13.13 -25.56
C ALA A 168 8.66 -12.52 -26.34
N ILE A 169 9.50 -13.36 -26.94
CA ILE A 169 10.51 -12.90 -27.90
C ILE A 169 9.77 -12.55 -29.17
N ALA A 170 9.85 -11.30 -29.64
CA ALA A 170 9.21 -10.87 -30.89
C ALA A 170 10.16 -10.96 -32.09
N PHE A 171 11.47 -10.91 -31.85
CA PHE A 171 12.49 -11.02 -32.87
C PHE A 171 13.77 -11.56 -32.22
N ALA A 172 14.48 -12.43 -32.92
CA ALA A 172 15.81 -12.89 -32.54
C ALA A 172 16.59 -13.22 -33.80
N SER A 173 17.77 -12.62 -33.93
CA SER A 173 18.71 -12.95 -35.00
C SER A 173 20.12 -13.13 -34.50
N ILE A 174 20.81 -14.09 -35.10
CA ILE A 174 22.24 -14.28 -34.95
C ILE A 174 22.94 -13.95 -36.26
N LYS A 175 24.01 -13.18 -36.16
CA LYS A 175 24.92 -12.87 -37.26
C LYS A 175 26.28 -13.44 -36.92
N LEU A 176 26.75 -14.40 -37.70
CA LEU A 176 28.10 -14.92 -37.61
C LEU A 176 28.99 -14.11 -38.54
N ARG A 177 30.10 -13.59 -38.00
CA ARG A 177 31.10 -12.84 -38.76
C ARG A 177 32.42 -13.59 -38.78
N GLY A 178 33.05 -13.59 -39.95
CA GLY A 178 34.42 -14.05 -40.14
C GLY A 178 35.42 -13.04 -39.58
N ALA A 179 36.67 -13.48 -39.42
CA ALA A 179 37.77 -12.62 -39.02
C ALA A 179 38.08 -11.50 -40.04
N ASN A 180 37.71 -11.69 -41.32
CA ASN A 180 37.79 -10.65 -42.33
C ASN A 180 36.50 -9.82 -42.37
N PRO A 181 36.58 -8.49 -42.20
CA PRO A 181 35.41 -7.60 -42.20
C PRO A 181 34.71 -7.48 -43.57
N THR A 182 35.31 -8.01 -44.64
CA THR A 182 34.75 -8.07 -45.99
C THR A 182 33.93 -9.32 -46.26
N ASP A 183 33.95 -10.31 -45.35
CA ASP A 183 33.18 -11.53 -45.54
C ASP A 183 31.69 -11.27 -45.29
N ASP A 184 30.84 -11.82 -46.16
CA ASP A 184 29.39 -11.72 -45.98
C ASP A 184 28.99 -12.40 -44.65
N PRO A 185 28.31 -11.68 -43.74
CA PRO A 185 27.84 -12.25 -42.49
C PRO A 185 26.76 -13.31 -42.78
N VAL A 186 26.81 -14.40 -42.01
CA VAL A 186 25.78 -15.44 -42.09
C VAL A 186 24.72 -15.13 -41.03
N GLU A 187 23.51 -14.80 -41.47
CA GLU A 187 22.40 -14.44 -40.59
C GLU A 187 21.39 -15.57 -40.42
N THR A 188 21.15 -16.01 -39.19
CA THR A 188 20.14 -17.03 -38.80
C THR A 188 19.66 -16.79 -37.36
N PRO A 189 18.37 -16.95 -36.99
CA PRO A 189 17.13 -16.68 -37.74
C PRO A 189 16.84 -15.17 -37.82
N ASP A 190 15.68 -14.78 -38.36
CA ASP A 190 15.11 -13.41 -38.33
C ASP A 190 13.83 -13.33 -37.49
N ASP A 191 13.18 -14.44 -37.11
CA ASP A 191 12.04 -14.46 -36.19
C ASP A 191 11.97 -15.85 -35.52
N PRO A 192 12.12 -15.96 -34.18
CA PRO A 192 12.04 -17.23 -33.47
C PRO A 192 10.60 -17.76 -33.33
N ASN A 193 9.58 -16.97 -33.66
CA ASN A 193 8.17 -17.40 -33.66
C ASN A 193 7.69 -17.86 -35.04
N ASP A 194 8.57 -17.82 -36.04
CA ASP A 194 8.26 -18.33 -37.37
C ASP A 194 8.02 -19.85 -37.28
N PRO A 195 6.81 -20.34 -37.61
CA PRO A 195 6.47 -21.75 -37.47
C PRO A 195 7.21 -22.63 -38.48
N ILE A 196 7.91 -22.04 -39.45
CA ILE A 196 8.64 -22.76 -40.49
C ILE A 196 10.03 -23.14 -39.96
N PRO A 197 10.38 -24.44 -39.92
CA PRO A 197 11.75 -24.88 -39.66
C PRO A 197 12.69 -24.23 -40.67
N ARG A 198 13.64 -23.42 -40.19
CA ARG A 198 14.53 -22.70 -41.10
C ARG A 198 15.67 -23.58 -41.57
N ASP A 199 16.05 -23.36 -42.83
CA ASP A 199 17.16 -24.06 -43.47
C ASP A 199 18.47 -23.80 -42.72
N THR A 200 19.25 -24.86 -42.55
CA THR A 200 20.63 -24.74 -42.09
C THR A 200 21.42 -23.91 -43.10
N LYS A 201 21.89 -22.72 -42.70
CA LYS A 201 22.79 -21.93 -43.54
C LYS A 201 24.22 -22.42 -43.40
N TRP A 202 24.77 -22.90 -44.50
CA TRP A 202 26.16 -23.31 -44.60
C TRP A 202 27.03 -22.14 -45.03
N THR A 203 28.22 -22.04 -44.46
CA THR A 203 29.24 -21.08 -44.89
C THR A 203 30.57 -21.77 -45.10
N LYS A 204 31.30 -21.33 -46.13
CA LYS A 204 32.69 -21.75 -46.38
C LYS A 204 33.68 -20.97 -45.50
N ASN A 205 33.18 -20.03 -44.71
CA ASN A 205 34.00 -19.20 -43.85
C ASN A 205 34.47 -20.00 -42.62
N VAL A 206 35.72 -20.48 -42.67
CA VAL A 206 36.34 -21.32 -41.64
C VAL A 206 36.84 -20.52 -40.43
N LEU A 207 36.88 -19.20 -40.50
CA LEU A 207 37.39 -18.31 -39.46
C LEU A 207 36.28 -17.45 -38.82
N ILE A 208 35.17 -18.08 -38.42
CA ILE A 208 34.14 -17.41 -37.61
C ILE A 208 34.71 -17.13 -36.23
N ASN A 209 34.86 -15.85 -35.87
CA ASN A 209 35.37 -15.42 -34.56
C ASN A 209 34.38 -14.54 -33.79
N GLN A 210 33.25 -14.17 -34.40
CA GLN A 210 32.23 -13.34 -33.76
C GLN A 210 30.82 -13.88 -34.04
N ALA A 211 30.01 -13.93 -32.99
CA ALA A 211 28.57 -14.15 -33.07
C ALA A 211 27.86 -12.94 -32.46
N MET A 212 27.10 -12.21 -33.25
CA MET A 212 26.28 -11.09 -32.80
C MET A 212 24.84 -11.54 -32.68
N LEU A 213 24.25 -11.35 -31.52
CA LEU A 213 22.87 -11.73 -31.25
C LEU A 213 22.04 -10.48 -31.00
N GLN A 214 20.97 -10.32 -31.75
CA GLN A 214 19.99 -9.27 -31.59
C GLN A 214 18.67 -9.89 -31.17
N VAL A 215 18.14 -9.50 -30.00
CA VAL A 215 16.85 -9.99 -29.50
C VAL A 215 15.97 -8.81 -29.15
N THR A 216 14.74 -8.84 -29.65
CA THR A 216 13.67 -7.95 -29.23
C THR A 216 12.66 -8.77 -28.47
N ALA A 217 12.48 -8.45 -27.19
CA ALA A 217 11.52 -9.11 -26.33
C ALA A 217 10.45 -8.11 -25.90
N ASN A 218 9.18 -8.52 -26.02
CA ASN A 218 8.03 -7.67 -25.74
C ASN A 218 7.25 -8.24 -24.56
N PHE A 219 7.29 -7.54 -23.43
CA PHE A 219 6.41 -7.87 -22.31
C PHE A 219 5.10 -7.12 -22.49
N LYS A 220 4.18 -7.73 -23.24
CA LYS A 220 2.83 -7.19 -23.40
C LYS A 220 2.03 -7.59 -22.18
N VAL A 221 1.49 -6.61 -21.48
CA VAL A 221 0.43 -6.84 -20.51
C VAL A 221 -0.88 -6.52 -21.22
N ASN A 222 -1.87 -7.41 -21.16
CA ASN A 222 -3.24 -7.07 -21.53
C ASN A 222 -3.84 -6.19 -20.42
N MET A 223 -3.24 -5.02 -20.21
CA MET A 223 -3.69 -4.04 -19.25
C MET A 223 -4.71 -3.13 -19.90
N THR A 224 -5.98 -3.33 -19.58
CA THR A 224 -6.89 -2.20 -19.36
C THR A 224 -6.72 -1.75 -17.90
N ALA A 225 -5.49 -1.37 -17.52
CA ALA A 225 -5.34 -0.63 -16.29
C ALA A 225 -6.05 0.70 -16.49
N ASN A 226 -7.17 0.89 -15.80
CA ASN A 226 -7.88 2.15 -15.85
C ASN A 226 -6.90 3.25 -15.42
N PRO A 227 -6.70 4.30 -16.24
CA PRO A 227 -5.80 5.38 -15.88
C PRO A 227 -6.21 5.95 -14.52
N PRO A 228 -5.23 6.38 -13.69
CA PRO A 228 -5.50 7.12 -12.48
C PRO A 228 -6.49 8.26 -12.76
N SER A 229 -7.59 8.33 -12.01
CA SER A 229 -8.46 9.49 -12.10
C SER A 229 -7.71 10.71 -11.57
N LYS A 230 -7.72 11.81 -12.33
CA LYS A 230 -7.15 13.11 -11.92
C LYS A 230 -7.77 13.66 -10.63
N THR A 231 -8.93 13.14 -10.23
CA THR A 231 -9.64 13.52 -8.99
C THR A 231 -9.29 12.63 -7.80
N GLY A 232 -8.49 11.56 -7.98
CA GLY A 232 -8.23 10.56 -6.93
C GLY A 232 -9.30 9.46 -6.83
N ASP A 233 -10.37 9.56 -7.61
CA ASP A 233 -11.50 8.61 -7.61
C ASP A 233 -11.14 7.19 -8.06
N LYS A 234 -10.00 7.01 -8.74
CA LYS A 234 -9.49 5.72 -9.23
C LYS A 234 -7.96 5.76 -9.16
N HIS A 235 -7.36 5.09 -8.17
CA HIS A 235 -5.97 4.59 -8.16
C HIS A 235 -4.81 5.60 -8.25
N PHE A 236 -4.22 5.96 -7.11
CA PHE A 236 -3.09 6.89 -6.91
C PHE A 236 -1.67 6.49 -7.42
N ILE A 237 -1.48 5.49 -8.29
CA ILE A 237 -0.13 5.25 -8.88
C ILE A 237 0.01 6.08 -10.16
N THR A 238 0.78 7.16 -10.08
CA THR A 238 0.97 8.11 -11.19
C THR A 238 2.02 7.70 -12.21
N ASP A 239 2.93 6.79 -11.84
CA ASP A 239 3.97 6.25 -12.73
C ASP A 239 4.29 4.81 -12.29
N PHE A 240 4.37 3.89 -13.26
CA PHE A 240 4.73 2.51 -13.03
C PHE A 240 5.57 2.00 -14.19
N LYS A 241 6.73 1.45 -13.84
CA LYS A 241 7.67 0.92 -14.80
C LYS A 241 7.88 -0.55 -14.50
N TYR A 242 7.66 -1.36 -15.52
CA TYR A 242 8.02 -2.76 -15.54
C TYR A 242 8.98 -2.98 -16.70
N GLY A 243 9.85 -3.96 -16.59
CA GLY A 243 10.87 -4.21 -17.60
C GLY A 243 11.59 -5.53 -17.37
N ILE A 244 12.29 -5.96 -18.40
CA ILE A 244 13.09 -7.19 -18.39
C ILE A 244 14.34 -6.91 -17.56
N THR A 245 14.54 -7.66 -16.47
CA THR A 245 15.71 -7.53 -15.60
C THR A 245 16.79 -8.56 -15.89
N LYS A 246 16.45 -9.68 -16.53
CA LYS A 246 17.36 -10.78 -16.86
C LYS A 246 16.87 -11.60 -18.06
N GLY A 247 17.81 -12.14 -18.83
CA GLY A 247 17.57 -13.17 -19.86
C GLY A 247 18.74 -14.15 -19.92
N ILE A 248 18.49 -15.39 -20.37
CA ILE A 248 19.52 -16.41 -20.60
C ILE A 248 19.35 -16.95 -22.01
N MET A 249 20.45 -17.04 -22.75
CA MET A 249 20.47 -17.61 -24.11
C MET A 249 21.58 -18.65 -24.19
N LYS A 250 21.30 -19.77 -24.84
CA LYS A 250 22.25 -20.86 -25.06
C LYS A 250 22.48 -21.00 -26.55
N LEU A 251 23.74 -20.88 -26.97
CA LEU A 251 24.17 -21.03 -28.37
C LEU A 251 24.98 -22.30 -28.51
N ALA A 252 24.73 -23.05 -29.57
CA ALA A 252 25.50 -24.23 -29.93
C ALA A 252 26.12 -24.02 -31.33
N LEU A 253 27.45 -24.04 -31.41
CA LEU A 253 28.17 -24.08 -32.67
C LEU A 253 28.45 -25.53 -33.02
N ILE A 254 27.84 -26.02 -34.11
CA ILE A 254 28.13 -27.34 -34.66
C ILE A 254 29.11 -27.15 -35.82
N ARG A 255 30.27 -27.80 -35.74
CA ARG A 255 31.24 -27.85 -36.84
C ARG A 255 31.06 -29.17 -37.58
N GLY A 256 30.83 -29.10 -38.89
CA GLY A 256 30.83 -30.29 -39.74
C GLY A 256 32.22 -30.89 -39.79
N SER A 257 32.31 -32.18 -39.50
CA SER A 257 33.51 -33.02 -39.71
C SER A 257 33.64 -33.42 -41.16
#